data_AF-A0A951LC77-F1
#
_entry.id   AF-A0A951LC77-F1
#
_cell.length_a   1.000
_cell.length_b   1.000
_cell.length_c   1.000
_cell.angle_alpha   90.00
_cell.angle_beta   90.00
_cell.angle_gamma   90.00
#
_symmetry.space_group_name_H-M   'P 1'
#
loop_
_entity.id
_entity.type
_entity.pdbx_description
1 polymer ?
#
loop_
_entity_poly.entity_id
_entity_poly.type
_entity_poly.pdbx_seq_one_letter_code
_entity_poly.pdbx_strand_id
1 'polypeptide(L)' 'MREDAEPGAEDGAGAQVTVAEPWEGYDDLDAPDLIGRLEGASPAELAAVELYEGGKRRRQTVLSAVERELRRVSDRGSTN' A
#
# COMPACT_ATOMS: atom_id res chain seq x y z
N MET A 1 10.22 29.15 -46.88
CA MET A 1 9.39 28.88 -45.69
C MET A 1 9.25 27.38 -45.58
N ARG A 2 10.20 26.72 -44.91
CA ARG A 2 10.00 25.35 -44.45
C ARG A 2 9.39 25.52 -43.07
N GLU A 3 8.14 25.12 -42.95
CA GLU A 3 7.47 25.09 -41.66
C GLU A 3 7.91 23.77 -41.04
N ASP A 4 8.97 23.86 -40.25
CA ASP A 4 9.51 22.73 -39.51
C ASP A 4 8.52 22.44 -38.38
N ALA A 5 7.70 21.41 -38.58
CA ALA A 5 6.80 20.89 -37.55
C ALA A 5 7.65 20.32 -36.40
N GLU A 6 7.51 20.86 -35.21
CA GLU A 6 8.01 20.25 -33.98
C GLU A 6 6.85 19.61 -33.19
N PRO A 7 6.45 18.34 -33.46
CA PRO A 7 5.68 17.56 -32.52
C PRO A 7 6.68 16.78 -31.64
N GLY A 8 7.13 17.41 -30.56
CA GLY A 8 8.10 16.82 -29.64
C GLY A 8 7.77 17.14 -28.18
N ALA A 9 6.50 17.13 -27.82
CA ALA A 9 6.05 17.21 -26.43
C ALA A 9 5.42 15.86 -26.02
N GLU A 10 6.17 14.78 -26.24
CA GLU A 10 5.90 13.48 -25.64
C GLU A 10 6.97 13.25 -24.59
N ASP A 11 6.73 13.68 -23.37
CA ASP A 11 7.07 12.88 -22.20
C ASP A 11 6.34 13.49 -21.01
N GLY A 12 5.11 13.00 -20.80
CA GLY A 12 4.40 13.27 -19.57
C GLY A 12 5.25 12.71 -18.44
N ALA A 13 5.80 13.60 -17.61
CA ALA A 13 6.38 13.26 -16.32
C ALA A 13 5.26 12.74 -15.39
N GLY A 14 4.69 11.59 -15.71
CA GLY A 14 3.84 10.82 -14.82
C GLY A 14 4.76 10.25 -13.76
N ALA A 15 4.95 10.98 -12.67
CA ALA A 15 5.56 10.44 -11.47
C ALA A 15 4.69 9.28 -10.99
N GLN A 16 5.02 8.06 -11.44
CA GLN A 16 4.37 6.85 -10.99
C GLN A 16 4.78 6.66 -9.53
N VAL A 17 3.91 7.08 -8.60
CA VAL A 17 4.09 6.80 -7.17
C VAL A 17 3.90 5.29 -7.00
N THR A 18 5.01 4.57 -7.06
CA THR A 18 5.03 3.14 -6.82
C THR A 18 5.11 2.95 -5.31
N VAL A 19 4.00 2.55 -4.69
CA VAL A 19 4.02 2.13 -3.29
C VAL A 19 4.79 0.82 -3.23
N ALA A 20 5.94 0.84 -2.56
CA ALA A 20 6.75 -0.35 -2.32
C ALA A 20 5.98 -1.37 -1.47
N GLU A 21 6.35 -2.64 -1.60
CA GLU A 21 5.79 -3.67 -0.72
C GLU A 21 6.06 -3.32 0.76
N PRO A 22 5.07 -3.52 1.64
CA PRO A 22 5.24 -3.20 3.06
C PRO A 22 6.29 -4.08 3.73
N TRP A 23 6.57 -5.28 3.20
CA TRP A 23 7.71 -6.13 3.53
C TRP A 23 8.04 -7.09 2.38
N GLU A 24 9.22 -7.71 2.43
CA GLU A 24 9.69 -8.65 1.41
C GLU A 24 8.77 -9.88 1.30
N GLY A 25 8.37 -10.20 0.06
CA GLY A 25 7.50 -11.34 -0.23
C GLY A 25 6.02 -11.11 0.12
N TYR A 26 5.58 -9.85 0.22
CA TYR A 26 4.17 -9.53 0.49
C TYR A 26 3.25 -10.02 -0.63
N ASP A 27 3.58 -9.74 -1.90
CA ASP A 27 2.76 -10.18 -3.05
C ASP A 27 2.75 -11.72 -3.22
N ASP A 28 3.73 -12.43 -2.65
CA ASP A 28 3.81 -13.90 -2.67
C ASP A 28 2.88 -14.57 -1.65
N LEU A 29 2.34 -13.83 -0.68
CA LEU A 29 1.46 -14.35 0.36
C LEU A 29 -0.02 -14.22 -0.02
N ASP A 30 -0.78 -15.25 0.35
CA ASP A 30 -2.23 -15.23 0.25
C ASP A 30 -2.86 -14.46 1.40
N ALA A 31 -4.12 -14.04 1.22
CA ALA A 31 -4.86 -13.28 2.22
C ALA A 31 -4.83 -13.88 3.65
N PRO A 32 -5.05 -15.19 3.89
CA PRO A 32 -4.97 -15.76 5.24
C PRO A 32 -3.57 -15.64 5.88
N ASP A 33 -2.50 -15.85 5.11
CA ASP A 33 -1.12 -15.74 5.61
C ASP A 33 -0.77 -14.28 5.94
N LEU A 34 -1.21 -13.36 5.08
CA LEU A 34 -1.10 -11.92 5.35
C LEU A 34 -1.82 -11.56 6.65
N ILE A 35 -3.07 -11.99 6.83
CA ILE A 35 -3.85 -11.72 8.05
C ILE A 35 -3.14 -12.24 9.30
N GLY A 36 -2.61 -13.46 9.26
CA GLY A 36 -1.86 -14.02 10.39
C GLY A 36 -0.62 -13.19 10.74
N ARG A 37 0.05 -12.63 9.74
CA ARG A 37 1.20 -11.74 9.95
C ARG A 37 0.79 -10.37 10.52
N LEU A 38 -0.37 -9.84 10.12
CA LEU A 38 -0.87 -8.54 10.60
C LEU A 38 -1.13 -8.52 12.12
N GLU A 39 -1.48 -9.65 12.74
CA GLU A 39 -1.75 -9.72 14.18
C GLU A 39 -0.54 -9.35 15.06
N GLY A 40 0.68 -9.51 14.52
CA GLY A 40 1.94 -9.14 15.18
C GLY A 40 2.60 -7.88 14.61
N ALA A 41 2.00 -7.25 13.60
CA ALA A 41 2.59 -6.12 12.91
C ALA A 41 2.55 -4.83 13.74
N SER A 42 3.55 -3.98 13.54
CA SER A 42 3.57 -2.64 14.11
C SER A 42 2.55 -1.72 13.42
N PRO A 43 2.08 -0.64 14.08
CA PRO A 43 1.16 0.30 13.44
C PRO A 43 1.72 0.95 12.18
N ALA A 44 3.05 1.10 12.06
CA ALA A 44 3.70 1.58 10.85
C ALA A 44 3.57 0.58 9.68
N GLU A 45 3.78 -0.72 9.95
CA GLU A 45 3.60 -1.78 8.95
C GLU A 45 2.12 -1.89 8.52
N LEU A 46 1.19 -1.82 9.47
CA LEU A 46 -0.24 -1.83 9.18
C LEU A 46 -0.66 -0.67 8.26
N ALA A 47 -0.17 0.55 8.52
CA ALA A 47 -0.43 1.71 7.67
C ALA A 47 0.19 1.57 6.27
N ALA A 48 1.38 0.98 6.17
CA ALA A 48 2.01 0.69 4.88
C ALA A 48 1.19 -0.31 4.05
N VAL A 49 0.64 -1.35 4.69
CA VAL A 49 -0.24 -2.32 4.04
C VAL A 49 -1.52 -1.67 3.54
N GLU A 50 -2.15 -0.82 4.35
CA GLU A 50 -3.36 -0.09 3.94
C GLU A 50 -3.13 0.73 2.67
N LEU A 51 -2.03 1.50 2.63
CA LEU A 51 -1.65 2.32 1.48
C LEU A 51 -1.34 1.46 0.25
N TYR A 52 -0.61 0.37 0.45
CA TYR A 52 -0.23 -0.56 -0.61
C TYR A 52 -1.45 -1.27 -1.23
N GLU A 53 -2.33 -1.81 -0.40
CA GLU A 53 -3.56 -2.48 -0.85
C GLU A 53 -4.55 -1.49 -1.48
N GLY A 54 -4.65 -0.27 -0.94
CA GLY A 54 -5.48 0.79 -1.51
C GLY A 54 -5.06 1.20 -2.93
N GLY A 55 -3.75 1.19 -3.22
CA GLY A 55 -3.18 1.54 -4.52
C GLY A 55 -3.03 0.39 -5.51
N LYS A 56 -2.96 -0.87 -5.06
CA LYS A 56 -2.81 -2.06 -5.93
C LYS A 56 -4.11 -2.88 -6.03
N ARG A 57 -4.19 -3.97 -5.25
CA ARG A 57 -5.12 -5.10 -5.46
C ARG A 57 -6.46 -4.89 -4.77
N ARG A 58 -6.54 -3.97 -3.80
CA ARG A 58 -7.74 -3.64 -3.02
C ARG A 58 -8.40 -4.89 -2.43
N ARG A 59 -7.61 -5.81 -1.87
CA ARG A 59 -8.12 -7.03 -1.24
C ARG A 59 -8.90 -6.63 0.03
N GLN A 60 -10.23 -6.58 -0.08
CA GLN A 60 -11.10 -6.11 1.02
C GLN A 60 -10.86 -6.87 2.33
N THR A 61 -10.62 -8.19 2.26
CA THR A 61 -10.34 -9.00 3.45
C THR A 61 -9.07 -8.55 4.19
N VAL A 62 -8.03 -8.15 3.45
CA VAL A 62 -6.78 -7.67 4.04
C VAL A 62 -6.98 -6.27 4.63
N LEU A 63 -7.64 -5.37 3.90
CA LEU A 63 -7.96 -4.03 4.39
C LEU A 63 -8.77 -4.07 5.69
N SER A 64 -9.82 -4.90 5.76
CA SER A 64 -10.61 -5.06 6.99
C SER A 64 -9.81 -5.63 8.16
N ALA A 65 -8.84 -6.52 7.89
CA ALA A 65 -7.94 -7.03 8.91
C ALA A 65 -6.99 -5.94 9.43
N VAL A 66 -6.41 -5.14 8.52
CA VAL A 66 -5.57 -3.99 8.88
C VAL A 66 -6.32 -2.99 9.76
N GLU A 67 -7.54 -2.60 9.38
CA GLU A 67 -8.36 -1.67 10.18
C GLU A 67 -8.63 -2.20 11.59
N ARG A 68 -8.89 -3.50 11.72
CA ARG A 68 -9.12 -4.16 13.02
C ARG A 68 -7.87 -4.15 13.88
N GLU A 69 -6.71 -4.46 13.31
CA GLU A 69 -5.45 -4.48 14.06
C GLU A 69 -5.00 -3.05 14.42
N LEU A 70 -5.18 -2.06 13.54
CA LEU A 70 -4.92 -0.65 13.85
C LEU A 70 -5.75 -0.16 15.04
N ARG A 71 -7.04 -0.51 15.08
CA ARG A 71 -7.91 -0.22 16.23
C ARG A 71 -7.38 -0.87 17.51
N ARG A 72 -7.02 -2.15 17.46
CA ARG A 72 -6.48 -2.89 18.61
C ARG A 72 -5.17 -2.32 19.13
N VAL A 73 -4.29 -1.86 18.25
CA VAL A 73 -3.02 -1.22 18.62
C VAL A 73 -3.28 0.15 19.26
N SER A 74 -4.23 0.91 18.72
CA SER A 74 -4.64 2.21 19.27
C SER A 74 -5.28 2.09 20.66
N ASP A 75 -6.10 1.06 20.87
CA ASP A 75 -6.73 0.75 22.16
C ASP A 75 -5.68 0.32 23.21
N ARG A 76 -4.69 -0.51 22.80
CA ARG A 76 -3.56 -0.91 23.66
C ARG A 76 -2.66 0.28 24.01
N GLY A 77 -2.46 1.21 23.09
CA GLY A 77 -1.67 2.43 23.33
C GLY A 77 -2.35 3.44 24.27
N SER A 78 -3.68 3.37 24.43
CA SER A 78 -4.46 4.32 25.25
C SER A 78 -4.59 3.92 26.73
N THR A 79 -3.96 2.83 27.18
CA THR A 79 -4.03 2.34 28.57
C THR A 79 -2.71 2.54 29.33
N ASN A 80 -2.08 3.72 29.23
CA ASN A 80 -0.88 4.02 30.03
C ASN A 80 -0.88 5.45 30.57
#